data_AF-A0A5N4DA64-F1
#
_entry.id   AF-A0A5N4DA64-F1
#
_cell.length_a   1.000
_cell.length_b   1.000
_cell.length_c   1.000
_cell.angle_alpha   90.00
_cell.angle_beta   90.00
_cell.angle_gamma   90.00
#
_symmetry.space_group_name_H-M   'P 1'
#
loop_
_entity.id
_entity.type
_entity.pdbx_description
1 polymer ?
#
loop_
_entity_poly.entity_id
_entity_poly.type
_entity_poly.pdbx_seq_one_letter_code
_entity_poly.pdbx_strand_id
1 'polypeptide(L)'
;LVGGEFDLEMNFIIQDAESITCMTELLEHCDVTCQAEIWSMFTAILRKSVRNLQTSTEVGLIEQVLLKMSAVDDMIADLLVDMLGVLASYSITVKELKLLFSMLRGESGIWAIALPPIAKWPYQNGFTLNTWFRMDPLNNINVDKDKPYLYCFRTSKGVGYSAHFVGNCLIVTSLKSKGKGFQHCVKYDFQPRKWYMISIVHIYNRWRNSEIRCYVNGQLVSYGDMAWHVNTNDSYDKCFLGSSETADANRVFCGQLGAVYVFSEALNPAQIFAIHQLGPGYKVVKPFYYKFYGKF
;
A
#
# COMPACT_ATOMS: atom_id res chain seq x y z
N LEU A 1 28.35 21.45 -2.67
CA LEU A 1 27.03 21.35 -3.33
C LEU A 1 26.87 22.42 -4.39
N VAL A 2 26.66 23.69 -4.01
CA VAL A 2 26.60 24.82 -4.96
C VAL A 2 27.93 25.57 -4.97
N GLY A 3 28.26 26.23 -6.07
CA GLY A 3 29.41 27.14 -6.12
C GLY A 3 29.00 28.53 -5.63
N GLY A 4 29.75 29.11 -4.70
CA GLY A 4 29.43 30.41 -4.08
C GLY A 4 28.40 30.30 -2.94
N GLU A 5 27.83 31.43 -2.55
CA GLU A 5 26.84 31.52 -1.46
C GLU A 5 25.52 30.88 -1.88
N PHE A 6 25.01 29.95 -1.08
CA PHE A 6 23.75 29.27 -1.34
C PHE A 6 22.57 30.22 -1.21
N ASP A 7 21.68 30.20 -2.22
CA ASP A 7 20.42 30.93 -2.19
C ASP A 7 19.33 30.06 -2.85
N LEU A 8 18.22 29.88 -2.14
CA LEU A 8 17.14 28.99 -2.58
C LEU A 8 16.41 29.48 -3.85
N GLU A 9 16.51 30.76 -4.17
CA GLU A 9 15.90 31.39 -5.35
C GLU A 9 16.90 31.63 -6.48
N MET A 10 18.15 31.94 -6.16
CA MET A 10 19.13 32.44 -7.12
C MET A 10 20.33 31.50 -7.32
N ASN A 11 20.74 30.72 -6.31
CA ASN A 11 21.93 29.87 -6.36
C ASN A 11 21.76 28.52 -5.65
N PHE A 12 20.99 27.64 -6.30
CA PHE A 12 20.65 26.31 -5.79
C PHE A 12 21.03 25.16 -6.74
N ILE A 13 21.74 25.46 -7.83
CA ILE A 13 22.15 24.45 -8.82
C ILE A 13 23.40 23.72 -8.32
N ILE A 14 23.30 22.40 -8.19
CA ILE A 14 24.41 21.55 -7.79
C ILE A 14 25.46 21.58 -8.90
N GLN A 15 26.68 22.00 -8.57
CA GLN A 15 27.76 22.13 -9.55
C GLN A 15 28.61 20.87 -9.67
N ASP A 16 28.70 20.10 -8.59
CA ASP A 16 29.49 18.88 -8.52
C ASP A 16 28.65 17.74 -7.95
N ALA A 17 28.55 16.66 -8.72
CA ALA A 17 27.76 15.49 -8.37
C ALA A 17 28.34 14.77 -7.15
N GLU A 18 29.67 14.64 -7.07
CA GLU A 18 30.33 13.93 -5.96
C GLU A 18 30.07 14.61 -4.62
N SER A 19 29.87 15.93 -4.62
CA SER A 19 29.51 16.68 -3.42
C SER A 19 28.18 16.26 -2.78
N ILE A 20 27.29 15.58 -3.52
CA ILE A 20 26.07 14.96 -2.96
C ILE A 20 26.45 13.78 -2.07
N THR A 21 27.34 12.89 -2.52
CA THR A 21 27.81 11.75 -1.74
C THR A 21 28.49 12.24 -0.46
N CYS A 22 29.39 13.22 -0.57
CA CYS A 22 30.04 13.85 0.59
C CYS A 22 29.03 14.44 1.57
N MET A 23 27.97 15.11 1.08
CA MET A 23 26.89 15.61 1.94
C MET A 23 26.24 14.46 2.70
N THR A 24 25.88 13.36 2.02
CA THR A 24 25.22 12.22 2.69
C THR A 24 26.10 11.59 3.78
N GLU A 25 27.40 11.48 3.56
CA GLU A 25 28.37 10.94 4.54
C GLU A 25 28.60 11.88 5.72
N LEU A 26 28.67 13.19 5.44
CA LEU A 26 28.86 14.19 6.49
C LEU A 26 27.65 14.26 7.43
N LEU A 27 26.44 14.17 6.88
CA LEU A 27 25.20 14.23 7.66
C LEU A 27 25.07 13.09 8.68
N GLU A 28 25.67 11.93 8.45
CA GLU A 28 25.70 10.83 9.43
C GLU A 28 26.39 11.20 10.75
N HIS A 29 27.24 12.24 10.73
CA HIS A 29 27.99 12.73 11.88
C HIS A 29 27.35 13.97 12.52
N CYS A 30 26.27 14.47 11.95
CA CYS A 30 25.55 15.63 12.45
C CYS A 30 24.42 15.21 13.41
N ASP A 31 23.99 16.14 14.27
CA ASP A 31 22.79 15.93 15.08
C ASP A 31 21.52 15.89 14.22
N VAL A 32 20.44 15.32 14.78
CA VAL A 32 19.17 15.10 14.08
C VAL A 32 18.56 16.41 13.56
N THR A 33 18.70 17.53 14.28
CA THR A 33 18.16 18.83 13.86
C THR A 33 18.88 19.32 12.62
N CYS A 34 20.21 19.29 12.62
CA CYS A 34 21.02 19.65 11.46
C CYS A 34 20.71 18.74 10.25
N GLN A 35 20.59 17.42 10.47
CA GLN A 35 20.20 16.50 9.41
C GLN A 35 18.84 16.85 8.81
N ALA A 36 17.84 17.11 9.64
CA ALA A 36 16.49 17.44 9.19
C ALA A 36 16.45 18.73 8.35
N GLU A 37 17.16 19.78 8.78
CA GLU A 37 17.24 21.04 8.04
C GLU A 37 17.86 20.85 6.65
N ILE A 38 19.00 20.14 6.58
CA ILE A 38 19.71 19.92 5.32
C ILE A 38 18.90 19.02 4.38
N TRP A 39 18.32 17.92 4.86
CA TRP A 39 17.49 17.05 4.01
C TRP A 39 16.22 17.74 3.50
N SER A 40 15.60 18.59 4.32
CA SER A 40 14.44 19.39 3.91
C SER A 40 14.83 20.41 2.83
N MET A 41 15.95 21.11 3.03
CA MET A 41 16.49 22.06 2.06
C MET A 41 16.87 21.36 0.74
N PHE A 42 17.53 20.20 0.83
CA PHE A 42 17.95 19.42 -0.31
C PHE A 42 16.73 18.94 -1.12
N THR A 43 15.68 18.46 -0.44
CA THR A 43 14.41 18.10 -1.08
C THR A 43 13.77 19.29 -1.81
N ALA A 44 13.80 20.48 -1.21
CA ALA A 44 13.28 21.69 -1.84
C ALA A 44 14.01 22.04 -3.15
N ILE A 45 15.34 21.96 -3.17
CA ILE A 45 16.12 22.25 -4.40
C ILE A 45 15.96 21.18 -5.48
N LEU A 46 15.70 19.92 -5.10
CA LEU A 46 15.38 18.85 -6.06
C LEU A 46 14.03 19.12 -6.73
N ARG A 47 13.00 19.52 -5.96
CA ARG A 47 11.68 19.88 -6.52
C ARG A 47 11.76 21.04 -7.50
N LYS A 48 12.69 21.99 -7.29
CA LYS A 48 12.85 23.18 -8.14
C LYS A 48 13.68 22.95 -9.41
N SER A 49 14.49 21.89 -9.51
CA SER A 49 15.50 21.76 -10.57
C SER A 49 15.61 20.35 -11.14
N VAL A 50 15.23 20.22 -12.42
CA VAL A 50 15.50 19.00 -13.21
C VAL A 50 17.01 18.72 -13.33
N ARG A 51 17.86 19.74 -13.34
CA ARG A 51 19.32 19.54 -13.33
C ARG A 51 19.78 18.88 -12.05
N ASN A 52 19.29 19.33 -10.89
CA ASN A 52 19.65 18.73 -9.60
C ASN A 52 19.12 17.29 -9.49
N LEU A 53 17.94 17.00 -10.06
CA LEU A 53 17.39 15.64 -10.15
C LEU A 53 18.28 14.73 -11.01
N GLN A 54 18.72 15.21 -12.17
CA GLN A 54 19.65 14.49 -13.04
C GLN A 54 20.98 14.20 -12.32
N THR A 55 21.60 15.22 -11.70
CA THR A 55 22.86 15.06 -10.95
C THR A 55 22.72 14.07 -9.79
N SER A 56 21.61 14.13 -9.05
CA SER A 56 21.31 13.17 -7.98
C SER A 56 21.12 11.74 -8.48
N THR A 57 20.56 11.59 -9.69
CA THR A 57 20.38 10.28 -10.33
C THR A 57 21.72 9.71 -10.78
N GLU A 58 22.63 10.53 -11.31
CA GLU A 58 23.96 10.12 -11.78
C GLU A 58 24.83 9.52 -10.67
N VAL A 59 24.69 10.02 -9.44
CA VAL A 59 25.40 9.47 -8.27
C VAL A 59 24.68 8.30 -7.59
N GLY A 60 23.52 7.89 -8.11
CA GLY A 60 22.72 6.81 -7.52
C GLY A 60 22.18 7.15 -6.14
N LEU A 61 21.76 8.41 -5.90
CA LEU A 61 21.33 8.86 -4.58
C LEU A 61 20.19 8.01 -4.00
N ILE A 62 19.27 7.52 -4.83
CA ILE A 62 18.19 6.63 -4.38
C ILE A 62 18.77 5.38 -3.74
N GLU A 63 19.73 4.72 -4.40
CA GLU A 63 20.38 3.52 -3.84
C GLU A 63 21.12 3.83 -2.54
N GLN A 64 21.90 4.91 -2.49
CA GLN A 64 22.64 5.31 -1.29
C GLN A 64 21.72 5.52 -0.08
N VAL A 65 20.59 6.22 -0.28
CA VAL A 65 19.61 6.50 0.78
C VAL A 65 18.88 5.23 1.20
N LEU A 66 18.45 4.40 0.25
CA LEU A 66 17.76 3.14 0.58
C LEU A 66 18.64 2.23 1.43
N LEU A 67 19.95 2.16 1.16
CA LEU A 67 20.88 1.33 1.95
C LEU A 67 21.07 1.81 3.40
N LYS A 68 20.78 3.08 3.69
CA LYS A 68 20.97 3.70 5.02
C LYS A 68 19.66 3.83 5.81
N MET A 69 18.50 3.63 5.17
CA MET A 69 17.18 3.90 5.75
C MET A 69 16.91 3.18 7.08
N SER A 70 17.42 1.96 7.28
CA SER A 70 17.20 1.21 8.52
C SER A 70 18.07 1.68 9.70
N ALA A 71 19.02 2.58 9.47
CA ALA A 71 19.97 3.05 10.47
C ALA A 71 19.71 4.49 10.93
N VAL A 72 18.78 5.20 10.28
CA VAL A 72 18.46 6.59 10.61
C VAL A 72 17.28 6.69 11.59
N ASP A 73 17.18 7.83 12.28
CA ASP A 73 16.05 8.15 13.15
C ASP A 73 14.72 8.25 12.37
N ASP A 74 13.59 7.93 13.01
CA ASP A 74 12.25 7.95 12.39
C ASP A 74 11.92 9.30 11.73
N MET A 75 12.32 10.42 12.35
CA MET A 75 12.10 11.75 11.78
C MET A 75 12.87 11.94 10.47
N ILE A 76 14.11 11.46 10.42
CA ILE A 76 14.95 11.55 9.23
C ILE A 76 14.46 10.58 8.16
N ALA A 77 14.00 9.39 8.55
CA ALA A 77 13.39 8.44 7.64
C ALA A 77 12.18 9.05 6.91
N ASP A 78 11.28 9.74 7.63
CA ASP A 78 10.13 10.43 7.02
C ASP A 78 10.55 11.46 5.96
N LEU A 79 11.58 12.26 6.24
CA LEU A 79 12.13 13.25 5.29
C LEU A 79 12.78 12.58 4.07
N LEU A 80 13.54 11.52 4.30
CA LEU A 80 14.17 10.75 3.22
C LEU A 80 13.12 10.06 2.33
N VAL A 81 12.02 9.58 2.89
CA VAL A 81 10.90 9.02 2.13
C VAL A 81 10.25 10.08 1.24
N ASP A 82 10.04 11.31 1.73
CA ASP A 82 9.54 12.40 0.89
C ASP A 82 10.50 12.72 -0.27
N MET A 83 11.80 12.81 0.03
CA MET A 83 12.83 13.05 -0.98
C MET A 83 12.91 11.92 -2.03
N LEU A 84 12.87 10.66 -1.59
CA LEU A 84 12.83 9.50 -2.47
C LEU A 84 11.60 9.55 -3.39
N GLY A 85 10.46 10.04 -2.89
CA GLY A 85 9.27 10.28 -3.70
C GLY A 85 9.53 11.28 -4.84
N VAL A 86 10.25 12.38 -4.55
CA VAL A 86 10.65 13.36 -5.58
C VAL A 86 11.58 12.73 -6.61
N LEU A 87 12.64 12.05 -6.18
CA LEU A 87 13.61 11.42 -7.07
C LEU A 87 12.97 10.32 -7.94
N ALA A 88 12.20 9.42 -7.33
CA ALA A 88 11.55 8.30 -8.03
C ALA A 88 10.47 8.77 -9.02
N SER A 89 9.85 9.94 -8.78
CA SER A 89 8.92 10.55 -9.75
C SER A 89 9.62 11.05 -11.02
N TYR A 90 10.91 11.40 -10.91
CA TYR A 90 11.74 11.80 -12.04
C TYR A 90 12.31 10.58 -12.78
N SER A 91 13.00 9.70 -12.05
CA SER A 91 13.61 8.48 -12.61
C SER A 91 13.85 7.46 -11.51
N ILE A 92 13.60 6.17 -11.81
CA ILE A 92 13.98 5.06 -10.95
C ILE A 92 14.39 3.85 -11.79
N THR A 93 15.54 3.28 -11.48
CA THR A 93 16.05 2.09 -12.17
C THR A 93 15.38 0.82 -11.64
N VAL A 94 15.50 -0.28 -12.40
CA VAL A 94 15.01 -1.60 -11.96
C VAL A 94 15.73 -2.08 -10.69
N LYS A 95 17.01 -1.71 -10.50
CA LYS A 95 17.81 -2.07 -9.34
C LYS A 95 17.30 -1.34 -8.08
N GLU A 96 17.16 -0.02 -8.16
CA GLU A 96 16.64 0.82 -7.06
C GLU A 96 15.21 0.44 -6.71
N LEU A 97 14.37 0.17 -7.71
CA LEU A 97 13.00 -0.27 -7.47
C LEU A 97 12.96 -1.61 -6.74
N LYS A 98 13.83 -2.57 -7.10
CA LYS A 98 13.97 -3.83 -6.36
C LYS A 98 14.46 -3.60 -4.93
N LEU A 99 15.39 -2.66 -4.71
CA LEU A 99 15.87 -2.30 -3.37
C LEU A 99 14.73 -1.70 -2.53
N LEU A 100 13.97 -0.74 -3.07
CA LEU A 100 12.80 -0.15 -2.41
C LEU A 100 11.80 -1.25 -2.00
N PHE A 101 11.44 -2.15 -2.92
CA PHE A 101 10.55 -3.27 -2.59
C PHE A 101 11.17 -4.28 -1.63
N SER A 102 12.50 -4.41 -1.60
CA SER A 102 13.18 -5.25 -0.63
C SER A 102 13.15 -4.65 0.78
N MET A 103 13.00 -3.33 0.92
CA MET A 103 12.78 -2.68 2.21
C MET A 103 11.32 -2.69 2.65
N LEU A 104 10.39 -2.83 1.70
CA LEU A 104 9.00 -3.20 2.00
C LEU A 104 8.85 -4.67 2.44
N ARG A 105 9.97 -5.37 2.71
CA ARG A 105 9.99 -6.63 3.45
C ARG A 105 9.50 -6.35 4.84
N GLY A 106 8.31 -6.84 5.18
CA GLY A 106 7.96 -6.83 6.58
C GLY A 106 8.79 -7.83 7.36
N GLU A 107 9.04 -7.49 8.62
CA GLU A 107 9.92 -8.21 9.51
C GLU A 107 9.42 -9.64 9.75
N SER A 108 10.34 -10.58 9.98
CA SER A 108 9.99 -11.98 10.33
C SER A 108 9.13 -12.73 9.30
N GLY A 109 9.22 -12.36 8.01
CA GLY A 109 8.45 -13.01 6.94
C GLY A 109 6.99 -12.53 6.84
N ILE A 110 6.65 -11.46 7.56
CA ILE A 110 5.32 -10.87 7.59
C ILE A 110 5.23 -9.80 6.52
N TRP A 111 4.80 -10.13 5.32
CA TRP A 111 4.65 -9.15 4.27
C TRP A 111 3.30 -8.43 4.42
N ALA A 112 3.33 -7.17 4.84
CA ALA A 112 2.14 -6.33 4.91
C ALA A 112 2.45 -4.99 4.24
N ILE A 113 1.58 -4.53 3.34
CA ILE A 113 1.68 -3.17 2.82
C ILE A 113 0.82 -2.30 3.73
N ALA A 114 1.45 -1.61 4.68
CA ALA A 114 0.80 -0.56 5.44
C ALA A 114 0.45 0.59 4.48
N LEU A 115 -0.79 1.07 4.54
CA LEU A 115 -1.23 2.22 3.77
C LEU A 115 -1.25 3.46 4.66
N PRO A 116 -0.94 4.65 4.11
CA PRO A 116 -1.08 5.89 4.84
C PRO A 116 -2.53 6.08 5.33
N PRO A 117 -2.73 6.81 6.44
CA PRO A 117 -4.06 7.00 7.01
C PRO A 117 -5.04 7.59 6.00
N ILE A 118 -6.23 6.98 5.90
CA ILE A 118 -7.29 7.48 5.03
C ILE A 118 -8.16 8.41 5.87
N ALA A 119 -8.04 9.72 5.59
CA ALA A 119 -8.67 10.77 6.40
C ALA A 119 -10.19 10.66 6.44
N LYS A 120 -10.83 10.27 5.32
CA LYS A 120 -12.28 10.08 5.23
C LYS A 120 -12.59 8.88 4.33
N TRP A 121 -13.54 8.06 4.78
CA TRP A 121 -14.02 6.91 4.02
C TRP A 121 -15.31 7.25 3.26
N PRO A 122 -15.57 6.67 2.08
CA PRO A 122 -16.84 6.85 1.38
C PRO A 122 -18.04 6.46 2.27
N TYR A 123 -18.99 7.38 2.45
CA TYR A 123 -20.09 7.17 3.39
C TYR A 123 -21.45 6.90 2.71
N GLN A 124 -21.88 7.72 1.74
CA GLN A 124 -23.27 7.68 1.22
C GLN A 124 -23.42 7.23 -0.24
N ASN A 125 -22.33 6.92 -0.94
CA ASN A 125 -22.38 6.49 -2.35
C ASN A 125 -22.08 5.00 -2.54
N GLY A 126 -21.98 4.24 -1.43
CA GLY A 126 -21.35 2.94 -1.47
C GLY A 126 -19.83 3.06 -1.71
N PHE A 127 -19.18 1.91 -1.85
CA PHE A 127 -17.80 1.84 -2.35
C PHE A 127 -17.54 0.46 -2.95
N THR A 128 -16.49 0.37 -3.77
CA THR A 128 -16.07 -0.90 -4.36
C THR A 128 -14.59 -1.11 -4.14
N LEU A 129 -14.22 -2.23 -3.51
CA LEU A 129 -12.86 -2.72 -3.56
C LEU A 129 -12.71 -3.68 -4.74
N ASN A 130 -11.69 -3.49 -5.55
CA ASN A 130 -11.39 -4.34 -6.68
C ASN A 130 -9.91 -4.70 -6.73
N THR A 131 -9.59 -5.99 -6.82
CA THR A 131 -8.20 -6.41 -7.02
C THR A 131 -8.10 -7.76 -7.72
N TRP A 132 -6.95 -7.98 -8.37
CA TRP A 132 -6.51 -9.29 -8.79
C TRP A 132 -5.68 -9.93 -7.68
N PHE A 133 -5.91 -11.20 -7.38
CA PHE A 133 -5.07 -11.96 -6.47
C PHE A 133 -4.84 -13.38 -6.96
N ARG A 134 -3.75 -13.98 -6.50
CA ARG A 134 -3.43 -15.39 -6.66
C ARG A 134 -2.86 -15.90 -5.35
N MET A 135 -3.57 -16.80 -4.69
CA MET A 135 -3.10 -17.38 -3.42
C MET A 135 -2.01 -18.41 -3.70
N ASP A 136 -1.03 -18.51 -2.82
CA ASP A 136 -0.16 -19.69 -2.79
C ASP A 136 -0.81 -20.77 -1.88
N PRO A 137 -0.48 -22.06 -2.07
CA PRO A 137 -1.06 -23.11 -1.24
C PRO A 137 -0.64 -22.93 0.21
N LEU A 138 -1.60 -23.04 1.13
CA LEU A 138 -1.34 -23.05 2.56
C LEU A 138 -0.55 -24.33 2.89
N ASN A 139 0.68 -24.19 3.40
CA ASN A 139 1.53 -25.31 3.84
C ASN A 139 1.25 -25.73 5.29
N ASN A 140 0.25 -25.16 5.97
CA ASN A 140 0.06 -25.29 7.41
C ASN A 140 -0.97 -26.33 7.83
N ILE A 141 -0.65 -27.06 8.90
CA ILE A 141 -1.49 -28.07 9.57
C ILE A 141 -2.68 -27.43 10.34
N ASN A 142 -2.66 -26.11 10.57
CA ASN A 142 -3.65 -25.36 11.38
C ASN A 142 -4.55 -24.40 10.54
N VAL A 143 -5.13 -24.92 9.45
CA VAL A 143 -5.96 -24.15 8.49
C VAL A 143 -7.11 -23.35 9.16
N ASP A 144 -7.63 -23.82 10.29
CA ASP A 144 -8.76 -23.17 11.00
C ASP A 144 -8.35 -21.98 11.89
N LYS A 145 -7.06 -21.87 12.25
CA LYS A 145 -6.56 -20.76 13.09
C LYS A 145 -6.02 -19.60 12.28
N ASP A 146 -5.48 -19.89 11.10
CA ASP A 146 -4.90 -18.88 10.23
C ASP A 146 -6.02 -18.09 9.53
N LYS A 147 -5.92 -16.76 9.56
CA LYS A 147 -6.89 -15.85 8.92
C LYS A 147 -6.14 -14.89 8.03
N PRO A 148 -5.59 -15.33 6.89
CA PRO A 148 -4.82 -14.46 6.02
C PRO A 148 -5.70 -13.35 5.45
N TYR A 149 -5.34 -12.10 5.71
CA TYR A 149 -6.13 -10.94 5.28
C TYR A 149 -5.74 -10.52 3.86
N LEU A 150 -6.72 -10.45 2.96
CA LEU A 150 -6.53 -9.80 1.66
C LEU A 150 -6.34 -8.29 1.84
N TYR A 151 -7.18 -7.68 2.69
CA TYR A 151 -7.05 -6.29 3.11
C TYR A 151 -7.68 -6.08 4.49
N CYS A 152 -7.21 -5.04 5.19
CA CYS A 152 -7.78 -4.57 6.45
C CYS A 152 -7.74 -3.04 6.46
N PHE A 153 -8.89 -2.37 6.52
CA PHE A 153 -9.00 -0.91 6.67
C PHE A 153 -9.77 -0.61 7.93
N ARG A 154 -9.06 -0.16 8.96
CA ARG A 154 -9.65 0.14 10.27
C ARG A 154 -9.19 1.47 10.81
N THR A 155 -9.98 1.99 11.73
CA THR A 155 -9.54 3.01 12.69
C THR A 155 -8.87 2.34 13.88
N SER A 156 -8.17 3.12 14.70
CA SER A 156 -7.56 2.70 15.98
C SER A 156 -8.56 2.06 16.96
N LYS A 157 -9.86 2.38 16.84
CA LYS A 157 -10.95 1.77 17.62
C LYS A 157 -11.43 0.43 17.07
N GLY A 158 -10.84 -0.06 15.97
CA GLY A 158 -11.17 -1.33 15.32
C GLY A 158 -12.40 -1.27 14.40
N VAL A 159 -12.96 -0.09 14.18
CA VAL A 159 -14.11 0.17 13.30
C VAL A 159 -13.63 0.17 11.85
N GLY A 160 -14.35 -0.47 10.94
CA GLY A 160 -13.97 -0.48 9.53
C GLY A 160 -14.27 -1.79 8.80
N TYR A 161 -13.55 -2.01 7.70
CA TYR A 161 -13.79 -3.08 6.74
C TYR A 161 -12.56 -3.96 6.56
N SER A 162 -12.76 -5.24 6.33
CA SER A 162 -11.66 -6.17 6.05
C SER A 162 -12.16 -7.36 5.25
N ALA A 163 -11.25 -8.04 4.56
CA ALA A 163 -11.53 -9.37 4.03
C ALA A 163 -10.37 -10.31 4.35
N HIS A 164 -10.71 -11.51 4.84
CA HIS A 164 -9.74 -12.55 5.18
C HIS A 164 -10.22 -13.90 4.67
N PHE A 165 -9.30 -14.82 4.43
CA PHE A 165 -9.66 -16.19 4.07
C PHE A 165 -9.87 -17.05 5.32
N VAL A 166 -10.81 -17.99 5.19
CA VAL A 166 -10.99 -19.13 6.09
C VAL A 166 -11.08 -20.35 5.19
N GLY A 167 -10.07 -21.22 5.24
CA GLY A 167 -9.82 -22.18 4.18
C GLY A 167 -9.66 -21.48 2.82
N ASN A 168 -10.45 -21.89 1.83
CA ASN A 168 -10.45 -21.30 0.49
C ASN A 168 -11.53 -20.22 0.27
N CYS A 169 -12.35 -19.92 1.29
CA CYS A 169 -13.45 -18.97 1.18
C CYS A 169 -13.00 -17.59 1.66
N LEU A 170 -13.40 -16.54 0.94
CA LEU A 170 -13.17 -15.16 1.36
C LEU A 170 -14.32 -14.68 2.25
N ILE A 171 -13.99 -14.16 3.43
CA ILE A 171 -14.95 -13.61 4.39
C ILE A 171 -14.77 -12.09 4.45
N VAL A 172 -15.79 -11.35 3.99
CA VAL A 172 -15.84 -9.89 4.08
C VAL A 172 -16.45 -9.52 5.42
N THR A 173 -15.80 -8.65 6.19
CA THR A 173 -16.21 -8.24 7.53
C THR A 173 -16.35 -6.72 7.60
N SER A 174 -17.48 -6.26 8.14
CA SER A 174 -17.76 -4.86 8.49
C SER A 174 -17.92 -4.75 10.00
N LEU A 175 -17.02 -4.06 10.69
CA LEU A 175 -17.08 -3.85 12.14
C LEU A 175 -17.54 -2.44 12.49
N LYS A 176 -18.56 -2.35 13.35
CA LYS A 176 -19.04 -1.10 13.94
C LYS A 176 -18.34 -0.74 15.26
N SER A 177 -17.71 -1.72 15.88
CA SER A 177 -16.86 -1.60 17.07
C SER A 177 -15.98 -2.84 17.17
N LYS A 178 -14.93 -2.79 17.99
CA LYS A 178 -13.98 -3.91 18.14
C LYS A 178 -14.72 -5.23 18.43
N GLY A 179 -14.58 -6.20 17.52
CA GLY A 179 -15.19 -7.52 17.62
C GLY A 179 -16.70 -7.61 17.35
N LYS A 180 -17.42 -6.50 17.09
CA LYS A 180 -18.86 -6.51 16.80
C LYS A 180 -19.14 -5.97 15.41
N GLY A 181 -19.76 -6.78 14.57
CA GLY A 181 -20.03 -6.43 13.18
C GLY A 181 -20.75 -7.52 12.42
N PHE A 182 -20.72 -7.40 11.10
CA PHE A 182 -21.33 -8.32 10.16
C PHE A 182 -20.26 -8.98 9.31
N GLN A 183 -20.49 -10.24 8.96
CA GLN A 183 -19.63 -11.01 8.07
C GLN A 183 -20.45 -11.55 6.91
N HIS A 184 -19.89 -11.47 5.71
CA HIS A 184 -20.45 -12.06 4.51
C HIS A 184 -19.44 -13.02 3.91
N CYS A 185 -19.83 -14.28 3.78
CA CYS A 185 -19.03 -15.30 3.12
C CYS A 185 -19.24 -15.18 1.61
N VAL A 186 -18.17 -14.94 0.87
CA VAL A 186 -18.19 -15.01 -0.59
C VAL A 186 -18.38 -16.47 -0.97
N LYS A 187 -19.51 -16.79 -1.61
CA LYS A 187 -19.90 -18.14 -2.01
C LYS A 187 -19.10 -18.62 -3.24
N TYR A 188 -17.78 -18.66 -3.11
CA TYR A 188 -16.85 -19.10 -4.15
C TYR A 188 -15.64 -19.77 -3.51
N ASP A 189 -15.25 -20.93 -4.04
CA ASP A 189 -14.11 -21.72 -3.57
C ASP A 189 -12.85 -21.34 -4.37
N PHE A 190 -12.00 -20.49 -3.77
CA PHE A 190 -10.79 -20.01 -4.43
C PHE A 190 -9.68 -21.06 -4.40
N GLN A 191 -9.20 -21.47 -5.57
CA GLN A 191 -8.14 -22.46 -5.67
C GLN A 191 -6.76 -21.78 -5.59
N PRO A 192 -5.81 -22.33 -4.83
CA PRO A 192 -4.43 -21.85 -4.87
C PRO A 192 -3.85 -21.89 -6.29
N ARG A 193 -2.85 -21.05 -6.51
CA ARG A 193 -2.06 -20.94 -7.74
C ARG A 193 -2.81 -20.46 -8.98
N LYS A 194 -4.06 -20.03 -8.84
CA LYS A 194 -4.87 -19.43 -9.92
C LYS A 194 -5.13 -17.95 -9.66
N TRP A 195 -5.14 -17.15 -10.73
CA TRP A 195 -5.53 -15.74 -10.67
C TRP A 195 -7.04 -15.59 -10.64
N TYR A 196 -7.50 -14.71 -9.75
CA TYR A 196 -8.88 -14.30 -9.65
C TYR A 196 -8.96 -12.78 -9.53
N MET A 197 -9.92 -12.19 -10.21
CA MET A 197 -10.37 -10.83 -9.91
C MET A 197 -11.51 -10.92 -8.91
N ILE A 198 -11.40 -10.20 -7.80
CA ILE A 198 -12.48 -10.01 -6.84
C ILE A 198 -12.92 -8.54 -6.86
N SER A 199 -14.22 -8.31 -6.98
CA SER A 199 -14.85 -7.01 -6.75
C SER A 199 -15.86 -7.14 -5.62
N ILE A 200 -15.64 -6.40 -4.53
CA ILE A 200 -16.52 -6.35 -3.36
C ILE A 200 -17.21 -4.99 -3.38
N VAL A 201 -18.49 -5.01 -3.73
CA VAL A 201 -19.33 -3.82 -3.87
C VAL A 201 -20.20 -3.66 -2.63
N HIS A 202 -19.95 -2.61 -1.88
CA HIS A 202 -20.77 -2.18 -0.75
C HIS A 202 -21.77 -1.13 -1.26
N ILE A 203 -23.06 -1.47 -1.24
CA ILE A 203 -24.14 -0.64 -1.77
C ILE A 203 -24.86 0.01 -0.59
N TYR A 204 -24.78 1.33 -0.50
CA TYR A 204 -25.54 2.09 0.48
C TYR A 204 -26.96 2.33 0.00
N ASN A 205 -27.93 2.02 0.85
CA ASN A 205 -29.34 2.34 0.65
C ASN A 205 -29.86 3.12 1.85
N ARG A 206 -30.47 4.28 1.61
CA ARG A 206 -31.05 5.15 2.66
C ARG A 206 -32.38 4.63 3.21
N TRP A 207 -33.21 4.06 2.33
CA TRP A 207 -34.60 3.68 2.63
C TRP A 207 -34.84 2.16 2.67
N ARG A 208 -33.80 1.39 2.37
CA ARG A 208 -33.80 -0.08 2.36
C ARG A 208 -32.54 -0.57 3.05
N ASN A 209 -32.43 -1.88 3.25
CA ASN A 209 -31.19 -2.47 3.71
C ASN A 209 -30.07 -2.17 2.70
N SER A 210 -28.91 -1.81 3.24
CA SER A 210 -27.69 -1.74 2.45
C SER A 210 -27.22 -3.16 2.13
N GLU A 211 -26.57 -3.32 0.99
CA GLU A 211 -26.26 -4.62 0.41
C GLU A 211 -24.75 -4.77 0.20
N ILE A 212 -24.29 -6.01 0.17
CA ILE A 212 -23.00 -6.38 -0.37
C ILE A 212 -23.20 -7.25 -1.61
N ARG A 213 -22.40 -7.03 -2.65
CA ARG A 213 -22.34 -7.87 -3.84
C ARG A 213 -20.89 -8.19 -4.15
N CYS A 214 -20.57 -9.47 -4.27
CA CYS A 214 -19.21 -9.92 -4.55
C CYS A 214 -19.17 -10.59 -5.92
N TYR A 215 -18.25 -10.14 -6.74
CA TYR A 215 -18.04 -10.60 -8.10
C TYR A 215 -16.68 -11.29 -8.21
N VAL A 216 -16.65 -12.44 -8.84
CA VAL A 216 -15.39 -13.14 -9.17
C VAL A 216 -15.28 -13.21 -10.68
N ASN A 217 -14.14 -12.76 -11.21
CA ASN A 217 -13.85 -12.73 -12.65
C ASN A 217 -14.95 -12.04 -13.47
N GLY A 218 -15.45 -10.92 -12.95
CA GLY A 218 -16.51 -10.13 -13.58
C GLY A 218 -17.94 -10.66 -13.39
N GLN A 219 -18.13 -11.81 -12.74
CA GLN A 219 -19.44 -12.44 -12.57
C GLN A 219 -19.90 -12.37 -11.11
N LEU A 220 -21.20 -12.09 -10.87
CA LEU A 220 -21.76 -12.07 -9.52
C LEU A 220 -21.80 -13.49 -8.95
N VAL A 221 -21.16 -13.71 -7.79
CA VAL A 221 -21.12 -15.03 -7.15
C VAL A 221 -21.81 -15.06 -5.78
N SER A 222 -21.93 -13.92 -5.11
CA SER A 222 -22.67 -13.83 -3.86
C SER A 222 -23.18 -12.42 -3.60
N TYR A 223 -24.28 -12.33 -2.87
CA TYR A 223 -24.88 -11.09 -2.42
C TYR A 223 -25.60 -11.32 -1.09
N GLY A 224 -25.90 -10.24 -0.38
CA GLY A 224 -26.67 -10.29 0.85
C GLY A 224 -26.85 -8.91 1.47
N ASP A 225 -27.67 -8.86 2.51
CA ASP A 225 -27.81 -7.65 3.32
C ASP A 225 -26.53 -7.46 4.15
N MET A 226 -25.99 -6.24 4.14
CA MET A 226 -24.83 -5.85 4.93
C MET A 226 -25.13 -4.49 5.51
N ALA A 227 -25.53 -4.49 6.78
CA ALA A 227 -26.02 -3.28 7.40
C ALA A 227 -24.91 -2.21 7.49
N TRP A 228 -25.25 -0.99 7.07
CA TRP A 228 -24.31 0.12 6.90
C TRP A 228 -24.04 0.81 8.24
N HIS A 229 -23.06 0.28 8.99
CA HIS A 229 -22.83 0.71 10.37
C HIS A 229 -21.48 1.33 10.65
N VAL A 230 -20.63 1.45 9.63
CA VAL A 230 -19.33 2.11 9.78
C VAL A 230 -19.54 3.61 9.59
N ASN A 231 -20.05 4.25 10.65
CA ASN A 231 -20.18 5.70 10.73
C ASN A 231 -19.20 6.21 11.80
N THR A 232 -18.08 6.75 11.35
CA THR A 232 -17.07 7.34 12.23
C THR A 232 -16.45 8.56 11.55
N ASN A 233 -16.10 9.56 12.36
CA ASN A 233 -15.33 10.72 11.95
C ASN A 233 -13.82 10.52 12.14
N ASP A 234 -13.42 9.39 12.75
CA ASP A 234 -12.01 9.05 12.92
C ASP A 234 -11.37 8.70 11.57
N SER A 235 -10.08 8.99 11.42
CA SER A 235 -9.29 8.52 10.29
C SER A 235 -9.09 7.00 10.36
N TYR A 236 -8.96 6.38 9.18
CA TYR A 236 -8.61 4.98 9.07
C TYR A 236 -7.09 4.86 9.05
N ASP A 237 -6.51 4.79 10.24
CA ASP A 237 -5.07 4.79 10.54
C ASP A 237 -4.46 3.40 10.70
N LYS A 238 -5.27 2.34 10.61
CA LYS A 238 -4.86 0.93 10.63
C LYS A 238 -5.26 0.26 9.31
N CYS A 239 -4.60 0.67 8.22
CA CYS A 239 -4.87 0.20 6.87
C CYS A 239 -3.72 -0.66 6.32
N PHE A 240 -4.04 -1.87 5.86
CA PHE A 240 -3.07 -2.86 5.41
C PHE A 240 -3.61 -3.63 4.19
N LEU A 241 -2.72 -3.96 3.25
CA LEU A 241 -2.95 -4.99 2.24
C LEU A 241 -2.10 -6.20 2.57
N GLY A 242 -2.71 -7.39 2.50
CA GLY A 242 -2.03 -8.65 2.80
C GLY A 242 -1.84 -8.96 4.29
N SER A 243 -2.41 -8.17 5.23
CA SER A 243 -2.33 -8.47 6.66
C SER A 243 -3.43 -7.80 7.49
N SER A 244 -3.54 -8.19 8.77
CA SER A 244 -4.44 -7.57 9.75
C SER A 244 -3.85 -6.29 10.35
N GLU A 245 -4.65 -5.58 11.15
CA GLU A 245 -4.23 -4.35 11.85
C GLU A 245 -3.08 -4.53 12.85
N THR A 246 -2.84 -5.78 13.28
CA THR A 246 -1.77 -6.20 14.18
C THR A 246 -0.54 -6.74 13.47
N ALA A 247 -0.62 -6.95 12.15
CA ALA A 247 0.42 -7.58 11.36
C ALA A 247 0.95 -8.92 11.91
N ASP A 248 0.10 -9.74 12.55
CA ASP A 248 0.52 -11.03 13.10
C ASP A 248 0.85 -12.04 11.99
N ALA A 249 1.92 -12.84 12.14
CA ALA A 249 2.37 -13.80 11.11
C ALA A 249 1.27 -14.76 10.61
N ASN A 250 0.38 -15.21 11.50
CA ASN A 250 -0.73 -16.13 11.17
C ASN A 250 -1.89 -15.46 10.40
N ARG A 251 -1.80 -14.15 10.17
CA ARG A 251 -2.81 -13.32 9.49
C ARG A 251 -2.32 -12.72 8.18
N VAL A 252 -1.11 -13.07 7.78
CA VAL A 252 -0.47 -12.59 6.56
C VAL A 252 -0.94 -13.40 5.37
N PHE A 253 -1.34 -12.70 4.31
CA PHE A 253 -1.65 -13.30 3.03
C PHE A 253 -0.38 -13.82 2.36
N CYS A 254 -0.39 -15.09 1.95
CA CYS A 254 0.67 -15.69 1.16
C CYS A 254 0.19 -15.86 -0.29
N GLY A 255 0.80 -15.15 -1.22
CA GLY A 255 0.40 -15.17 -2.61
C GLY A 255 0.89 -13.96 -3.39
N GLN A 256 0.12 -13.59 -4.40
CA GLN A 256 0.36 -12.48 -5.31
C GLN A 256 -0.85 -11.56 -5.36
N LEU A 257 -0.62 -10.25 -5.28
CA LEU A 257 -1.62 -9.21 -5.55
C LEU A 257 -1.25 -8.47 -6.84
N GLY A 258 -2.27 -8.19 -7.65
CA GLY A 258 -2.19 -7.21 -8.73
C GLY A 258 -2.57 -5.83 -8.22
N ALA A 259 -2.96 -4.93 -9.14
CA ALA A 259 -3.45 -3.61 -8.75
C ALA A 259 -4.66 -3.72 -7.81
N VAL A 260 -4.67 -2.90 -6.75
CA VAL A 260 -5.78 -2.75 -5.81
C VAL A 260 -6.41 -1.39 -6.08
N TYR A 261 -7.72 -1.38 -6.31
CA TYR A 261 -8.51 -0.18 -6.51
C TYR A 261 -9.58 -0.09 -5.43
N VAL A 262 -9.78 1.11 -4.89
CA VAL A 262 -10.91 1.44 -4.02
C VAL A 262 -11.66 2.59 -4.66
N PHE A 263 -12.84 2.29 -5.19
CA PHE A 263 -13.72 3.27 -5.81
C PHE A 263 -14.67 3.84 -4.76
N SER A 264 -14.88 5.15 -4.75
CA SER A 264 -15.84 5.84 -3.87
C SER A 264 -17.29 5.73 -4.36
N GLU A 265 -17.61 4.67 -5.09
CA GLU A 265 -18.92 4.38 -5.66
C GLU A 265 -19.18 2.87 -5.67
N ALA A 266 -20.44 2.49 -5.62
CA ALA A 266 -20.89 1.13 -5.89
C ALA A 266 -20.89 0.86 -7.40
N LEU A 267 -19.86 0.20 -7.91
CA LEU A 267 -19.74 -0.11 -9.33
C LEU A 267 -20.84 -1.07 -9.78
N ASN A 268 -21.37 -0.83 -10.98
CA ASN A 268 -22.37 -1.68 -11.59
C ASN A 268 -21.75 -2.90 -12.30
N PRO A 269 -22.54 -3.93 -12.64
CA PRO A 269 -22.03 -5.14 -13.27
C PRO A 269 -21.27 -4.91 -14.59
N ALA A 270 -21.70 -3.94 -15.41
CA ALA A 270 -21.05 -3.65 -16.68
C ALA A 270 -19.66 -3.03 -16.48
N GLN A 271 -19.51 -2.12 -15.51
CA GLN A 271 -18.22 -1.55 -15.12
C GLN A 271 -17.28 -2.64 -14.60
N ILE A 272 -17.77 -3.53 -13.73
CA ILE A 272 -16.99 -4.64 -13.17
C ILE A 272 -16.54 -5.61 -14.26
N PHE A 273 -17.45 -5.97 -15.17
CA PHE A 273 -17.12 -6.81 -16.32
C PHE A 273 -16.08 -6.14 -17.21
N ALA A 274 -16.22 -4.85 -17.50
CA ALA A 274 -15.25 -4.10 -18.29
C ALA A 274 -13.86 -4.10 -17.64
N ILE A 275 -13.76 -3.87 -16.32
CA ILE A 275 -12.49 -3.93 -15.59
C ILE A 275 -11.86 -5.33 -15.71
N HIS A 276 -12.66 -6.40 -15.63
CA HIS A 276 -12.17 -7.77 -15.80
C HIS A 276 -11.57 -8.02 -17.18
N GLN A 277 -12.18 -7.48 -18.25
CA GLN A 277 -11.67 -7.64 -19.62
C GLN A 277 -10.29 -6.99 -19.83
N LEU A 278 -9.91 -6.04 -18.98
CA LEU A 278 -8.57 -5.43 -19.03
C LEU A 278 -7.48 -6.41 -18.56
N GLY A 279 -7.84 -7.42 -17.77
CA GLY A 279 -6.95 -8.45 -17.25
C GLY A 279 -6.03 -7.97 -16.10
N PRO A 280 -5.26 -8.90 -15.50
CA PRO A 280 -4.40 -8.61 -14.34
C PRO A 280 -3.19 -7.72 -14.66
N GLY A 281 -2.84 -7.53 -15.93
CA GLY A 281 -1.69 -6.73 -16.38
C GLY A 281 -2.02 -5.28 -16.74
N TYR A 282 -3.30 -4.87 -16.72
CA TYR A 282 -3.69 -3.54 -17.16
C TYR A 282 -3.11 -2.42 -16.28
N LYS A 283 -2.50 -1.43 -16.93
CA LYS A 283 -1.75 -0.31 -16.31
C LYS A 283 -0.60 -0.72 -15.38
N VAL A 284 -0.20 -1.99 -15.37
CA VAL A 284 1.04 -2.42 -14.74
C VAL A 284 2.11 -2.45 -15.83
N VAL A 285 2.94 -1.40 -15.93
CA VAL A 285 3.96 -1.24 -17.00
C VAL A 285 4.95 -2.43 -17.05
N LYS A 286 5.04 -3.22 -15.96
CA LYS A 286 5.52 -4.61 -15.91
C LYS A 286 4.75 -5.31 -14.78
N PRO A 287 4.28 -6.56 -14.88
CA PRO A 287 3.52 -7.21 -13.80
C PRO A 287 4.36 -7.27 -12.51
N PHE A 288 4.13 -6.33 -11.60
CA PHE A 288 4.65 -6.38 -10.24
C PHE A 288 3.76 -7.33 -9.46
N TYR A 289 4.23 -8.58 -9.38
CA TYR A 289 3.66 -9.55 -8.48
C TYR A 289 4.23 -9.28 -7.09
N TYR A 290 3.42 -8.77 -6.16
CA TYR A 290 3.78 -8.79 -4.74
C TYR A 290 3.82 -10.24 -4.28
N LYS A 291 4.98 -10.89 -4.32
CA LYS A 291 5.15 -12.25 -3.80
C LYS A 291 5.36 -12.15 -2.29
N PHE A 292 4.29 -12.38 -1.53
CA PHE A 292 4.34 -12.46 -0.07
C PHE A 292 5.01 -13.78 0.33
N TYR A 293 6.34 -13.84 0.37
CA TYR A 293 7.08 -15.03 0.82
C TYR A 293 7.41 -14.94 2.31
N GLY A 294 6.66 -15.65 3.15
CA GLY A 294 7.25 -16.17 4.38
C GLY A 294 8.33 -17.17 3.98
N LYS A 295 9.60 -16.87 4.21
CA LYS A 295 10.63 -17.92 4.20
C LYS A 295 10.41 -18.77 5.46
N PHE A 296 10.26 -20.08 5.25
CA PHE A 296 10.45 -21.08 6.31
C PHE A 296 11.85 -20.97 6.90
#